data_AF-F2L296-F1
#
_entry.id   AF-F2L296-F1
#
_cell.length_a   1.000
_cell.length_b   1.000
_cell.length_c   1.000
_cell.angle_alpha   90.00
_cell.angle_beta   90.00
_cell.angle_gamma   90.00
#
_symmetry.space_group_name_H-M   'P 1'
#
loop_
_entity.id
_entity.type
_entity.pdbx_description
1 polymer ?
#
loop_
_entity_poly.entity_id
_entity_poly.type
_entity_poly.pdbx_seq_one_letter_code
_entity_poly.pdbx_strand_id
1 'polypeptide(L)'
;MWLLPLSRADAERIIRRSYNIASEHARKVGARVEPLAPRHIYGDDADKYGYSLALGKISPPLTEASLVVVWGFYNYDEYFDYVRFVEGGRVVEWFVEPIAYYPEKTAVWIDEPLVFRAGFSIETHTTSSEQRDRVYGWPLGFAVVPRQPPQPVRPVGRRRGAKGAKTGESPS
;
A
#
# COMPACT_ATOMS: atom_id res chain seq x y z
N MET A 1 -4.11 4.80 -22.03
CA MET A 1 -5.00 5.96 -21.76
C MET A 1 -4.12 7.16 -21.47
N TRP A 2 -4.32 8.28 -22.16
CA TRP A 2 -3.67 9.55 -21.82
C TRP A 2 -4.39 10.15 -20.63
N LEU A 3 -3.65 10.50 -19.60
CA LEU A 3 -4.25 11.08 -18.41
C LEU A 3 -4.35 12.59 -18.64
N LEU A 4 -5.38 13.26 -18.09
CA LEU A 4 -5.52 14.73 -18.06
C LEU A 4 -5.41 15.25 -16.60
N PRO A 5 -4.70 16.36 -16.33
CA PRO A 5 -4.50 16.82 -14.96
C PRO A 5 -5.80 17.40 -14.42
N LEU A 6 -6.26 16.88 -13.28
CA LEU A 6 -7.55 17.22 -12.70
C LEU A 6 -7.56 18.58 -11.99
N SER A 7 -8.75 19.18 -11.89
CA SER A 7 -8.97 20.30 -10.96
C SER A 7 -8.84 19.82 -9.52
N ARG A 8 -8.56 20.73 -8.57
CA ARG A 8 -8.54 20.40 -7.14
C ARG A 8 -9.86 19.78 -6.68
N ALA A 9 -11.00 20.32 -7.14
CA ALA A 9 -12.32 19.81 -6.77
C ALA A 9 -12.55 18.38 -7.27
N ASP A 10 -12.11 18.07 -8.50
CA ASP A 10 -12.19 16.72 -9.04
C ASP A 10 -11.27 15.75 -8.31
N ALA A 11 -10.04 16.17 -8.00
CA ALA A 11 -9.12 15.38 -7.20
C ALA A 11 -9.73 15.04 -5.82
N GLU A 12 -10.29 16.04 -5.12
CA GLU A 12 -10.96 15.82 -3.84
C GLU A 12 -12.16 14.87 -3.97
N ARG A 13 -12.97 15.01 -5.03
CA ARG A 13 -14.10 14.13 -5.34
C ARG A 13 -13.65 12.67 -5.52
N ILE A 14 -12.59 12.44 -6.29
CA ILE A 14 -12.05 11.11 -6.58
C ILE A 14 -11.40 10.49 -5.34
N ILE A 15 -10.63 11.26 -4.58
CA ILE A 15 -10.03 10.79 -3.32
C ILE A 15 -11.13 10.35 -2.35
N ARG A 16 -12.20 11.16 -2.19
CA ARG A 16 -13.35 10.81 -1.33
C ARG A 16 -14.06 9.53 -1.80
N ARG A 17 -14.34 9.42 -3.12
CA ARG A 17 -14.95 8.20 -3.71
C ARG A 17 -14.12 6.97 -3.41
N SER A 18 -12.80 7.08 -3.57
CA SER A 18 -11.84 5.99 -3.35
C SER A 18 -11.76 5.57 -1.88
N TYR A 19 -11.76 6.53 -0.97
CA TYR A 19 -11.79 6.26 0.47
C TYR A 19 -13.08 5.56 0.90
N ASN A 20 -14.22 5.94 0.31
CA ASN A 20 -15.52 5.30 0.60
C ASN A 20 -15.52 3.83 0.15
N ILE A 21 -15.00 3.54 -1.05
CA ILE A 21 -14.87 2.16 -1.55
C ILE A 21 -14.01 1.33 -0.59
N ALA A 22 -12.83 1.85 -0.22
CA ALA A 22 -11.93 1.17 0.72
C ALA A 22 -12.58 0.95 2.09
N SER A 23 -13.29 1.95 2.62
CA SER A 23 -13.96 1.90 3.92
C SER A 23 -15.12 0.91 3.94
N GLU A 24 -15.90 0.85 2.86
CA GLU A 24 -16.99 -0.12 2.74
C GLU A 24 -16.47 -1.56 2.76
N HIS A 25 -15.41 -1.84 1.97
CA HIS A 25 -14.77 -3.15 1.97
C HIS A 25 -14.17 -3.47 3.34
N ALA A 26 -13.46 -2.52 3.96
CA ALA A 26 -12.85 -2.71 5.27
C ALA A 26 -13.88 -3.07 6.34
N ARG A 27 -15.06 -2.42 6.33
CA ARG A 27 -16.17 -2.74 7.23
C ARG A 27 -16.69 -4.15 7.04
N LYS A 28 -16.80 -4.63 5.80
CA LYS A 28 -17.31 -5.99 5.48
C LYS A 28 -16.38 -7.09 5.99
N VAL A 29 -15.07 -6.87 5.94
CA VAL A 29 -14.06 -7.90 6.26
C VAL A 29 -13.34 -7.68 7.60
N GLY A 30 -13.77 -6.69 8.40
CA GLY A 30 -13.13 -6.39 9.69
C GLY A 30 -11.71 -5.86 9.58
N ALA A 31 -11.38 -5.17 8.49
CA ALA A 31 -10.07 -4.59 8.21
C ALA A 31 -9.97 -3.11 8.62
N ARG A 32 -8.82 -2.49 8.35
CA ARG A 32 -8.60 -1.04 8.46
C ARG A 32 -8.15 -0.47 7.13
N VAL A 33 -8.46 0.81 6.92
CA VAL A 33 -8.03 1.56 5.73
C VAL A 33 -6.79 2.37 6.10
N GLU A 34 -5.79 2.36 5.24
CA GLU A 34 -4.56 3.12 5.36
C GLU A 34 -4.21 3.78 4.02
N PRO A 35 -3.43 4.88 4.00
CA PRO A 35 -2.80 5.34 2.77
C PRO A 35 -1.91 4.25 2.16
N LEU A 36 -1.88 4.17 0.83
CA LEU A 36 -0.99 3.24 0.14
C LEU A 36 0.47 3.60 0.45
N ALA A 37 1.25 2.61 0.88
CA ALA A 37 2.59 2.78 1.41
C ALA A 37 3.49 1.64 0.90
N PRO A 38 4.83 1.81 0.92
CA PRO A 38 5.77 0.83 0.39
C PRO A 38 5.56 -0.59 0.93
N ARG A 39 5.29 -0.74 2.24
CA ARG A 39 4.98 -2.03 2.88
C ARG A 39 3.79 -2.79 2.26
N HIS A 40 2.84 -2.09 1.64
CA HIS A 40 1.68 -2.72 1.01
C HIS A 40 2.02 -3.32 -0.36
N ILE A 41 3.08 -2.82 -1.01
CA ILE A 41 3.52 -3.24 -2.34
C ILE A 41 4.73 -4.19 -2.27
N TYR A 42 5.62 -3.99 -1.31
CA TYR A 42 6.88 -4.73 -1.21
C TYR A 42 7.00 -5.63 0.03
N GLY A 43 6.11 -5.49 1.02
CA GLY A 43 6.26 -6.21 2.29
C GLY A 43 7.58 -5.87 2.97
N ASP A 44 8.42 -6.87 3.20
CA ASP A 44 9.70 -6.74 3.91
C ASP A 44 10.76 -5.96 3.10
N ASP A 45 10.61 -5.87 1.77
CA ASP A 45 11.50 -5.10 0.89
C ASP A 45 11.13 -3.59 0.83
N ALA A 46 10.20 -3.13 1.67
CA ALA A 46 9.71 -1.76 1.67
C ALA A 46 10.83 -0.71 1.81
N ASP A 47 11.81 -0.95 2.68
CA ASP A 47 12.90 -0.01 2.93
C ASP A 47 13.89 0.07 1.76
N LYS A 48 14.00 -1.01 0.97
CA LYS A 48 14.86 -1.05 -0.22
C LYS A 48 14.37 -0.11 -1.31
N TYR A 49 13.06 -0.03 -1.52
CA TYR A 49 12.46 0.72 -2.62
C TYR A 49 11.81 2.03 -2.19
N GLY A 50 11.27 2.13 -0.97
CA GLY A 50 10.53 3.31 -0.52
C GLY A 50 9.36 3.64 -1.46
N TYR A 51 9.09 4.93 -1.64
CA TYR A 51 8.05 5.46 -2.54
C TYR A 51 8.54 5.53 -4.00
N SER A 52 9.10 4.42 -4.50
CA SER A 52 9.49 4.23 -5.90
C SER A 52 8.97 2.87 -6.39
N LEU A 53 8.85 2.72 -7.71
CA LEU A 53 8.50 1.43 -8.30
C LEU A 53 9.75 0.72 -8.83
N ALA A 54 10.00 -0.51 -8.37
CA ALA A 54 11.02 -1.39 -8.94
C ALA A 54 10.72 -1.62 -10.44
N LEU A 55 11.77 -1.80 -11.24
CA LEU A 55 11.60 -2.13 -12.65
C LEU A 55 11.18 -3.60 -12.85
N GLY A 56 10.28 -3.82 -13.81
CA GLY A 56 9.73 -5.14 -14.12
C GLY A 56 8.44 -5.43 -13.36
N LYS A 57 8.22 -6.70 -13.02
CA LYS A 57 6.97 -7.17 -12.38
C LYS A 57 7.09 -7.17 -10.86
N ILE A 58 6.19 -6.45 -10.21
CA ILE A 58 6.02 -6.38 -8.76
C ILE A 58 4.72 -7.11 -8.40
N SER A 59 4.78 -8.02 -7.43
CA SER A 59 3.63 -8.75 -6.92
C SER A 59 3.40 -8.41 -5.44
N PRO A 60 2.50 -7.48 -5.14
CA PRO A 60 2.17 -7.09 -3.78
C PRO A 60 1.80 -8.29 -2.89
N PRO A 61 2.39 -8.43 -1.68
CA PRO A 61 2.16 -9.56 -0.78
C PRO A 61 0.86 -9.36 0.01
N LEU A 62 -0.25 -9.23 -0.72
CA LEU A 62 -1.57 -8.99 -0.15
C LEU A 62 -2.26 -10.30 0.24
N THR A 63 -2.91 -10.30 1.39
CA THR A 63 -3.80 -11.40 1.81
C THR A 63 -5.13 -11.33 1.07
N GLU A 64 -5.88 -12.43 0.98
CA GLU A 64 -7.17 -12.47 0.24
C GLU A 64 -8.21 -11.44 0.71
N ALA A 65 -8.18 -11.04 1.99
CA ALA A 65 -9.07 -10.03 2.55
C ALA A 65 -8.63 -8.59 2.22
N SER A 66 -7.41 -8.40 1.72
CA SER A 66 -6.84 -7.10 1.38
C SER A 66 -7.40 -6.55 0.06
N LEU A 67 -7.36 -5.22 -0.04
CA LEU A 67 -7.77 -4.47 -1.22
C LEU A 67 -6.82 -3.28 -1.39
N VAL A 68 -6.47 -2.92 -2.62
CA VAL A 68 -5.82 -1.65 -2.94
C VAL A 68 -6.74 -0.86 -3.86
N VAL A 69 -6.99 0.40 -3.49
CA VAL A 69 -7.77 1.34 -4.29
C VAL A 69 -6.83 2.43 -4.77
N VAL A 70 -6.42 2.38 -6.04
CA VAL A 70 -5.53 3.37 -6.66
C VAL A 70 -6.39 4.49 -7.22
N TRP A 71 -6.13 5.71 -6.76
CA TRP A 71 -6.87 6.91 -7.13
C TRP A 71 -6.06 7.94 -7.93
N GLY A 72 -4.77 7.69 -8.13
CA GLY A 72 -3.93 8.54 -8.95
C GLY A 72 -2.52 7.99 -9.07
N PHE A 73 -1.66 8.79 -9.69
CA PHE A 73 -0.26 8.44 -9.86
C PHE A 73 0.60 9.69 -9.77
N TYR A 74 1.71 9.61 -9.06
CA TYR A 74 2.73 10.63 -8.98
C TYR A 74 3.93 10.17 -9.81
N ASN A 75 4.38 10.96 -10.79
CA ASN A 75 5.60 10.65 -11.55
C ASN A 75 6.60 11.81 -11.49
N TYR A 76 7.81 11.53 -11.00
CA TYR A 76 8.94 12.46 -10.99
C TYR A 76 10.11 11.96 -11.85
N ASP A 77 9.90 10.92 -12.65
CA ASP A 77 10.94 10.30 -13.48
C ASP A 77 10.67 10.55 -14.96
N GLU A 78 11.57 11.28 -15.63
CA GLU A 78 11.46 11.65 -17.04
C GLU A 78 11.52 10.47 -18.01
N TYR A 79 12.11 9.35 -17.58
CA TYR A 79 12.25 8.15 -18.39
C TYR A 79 11.20 7.09 -18.05
N PHE A 80 10.24 7.40 -17.18
CA PHE A 80 9.18 6.48 -16.83
C PHE A 80 8.03 6.62 -17.82
N ASP A 81 7.82 5.57 -18.62
CA ASP A 81 6.95 5.59 -19.79
C ASP A 81 5.52 5.20 -19.42
N TYR A 82 5.35 3.98 -18.91
CA TYR A 82 4.05 3.48 -18.47
C TYR A 82 4.14 2.56 -17.26
N VAL A 83 3.02 2.51 -16.54
CA VAL A 83 2.74 1.51 -15.51
C VAL A 83 1.53 0.68 -15.92
N ARG A 84 1.61 -0.63 -15.75
CA ARG A 84 0.49 -1.55 -15.92
C ARG A 84 0.08 -2.15 -14.59
N PHE A 85 -1.22 -2.22 -14.39
CA PHE A 85 -1.82 -3.02 -13.32
C PHE A 85 -2.52 -4.22 -13.96
N VAL A 86 -2.16 -5.42 -13.51
CA VAL A 86 -2.65 -6.68 -14.07
C VAL A 86 -3.37 -7.46 -12.97
N GLU A 87 -4.62 -7.84 -13.21
CA GLU A 87 -5.43 -8.63 -12.28
C GLU A 87 -6.36 -9.58 -13.04
N GLY A 88 -6.23 -10.89 -12.85
CA GLY A 88 -7.20 -11.86 -13.38
C GLY A 88 -7.48 -11.75 -14.88
N GLY A 89 -6.48 -11.39 -15.70
CA GLY A 89 -6.60 -11.17 -17.15
C GLY A 89 -7.00 -9.76 -17.56
N ARG A 90 -7.42 -8.89 -16.62
CA ARG A 90 -7.58 -7.46 -16.84
C ARG A 90 -6.21 -6.78 -16.81
N VAL A 91 -5.92 -5.98 -17.84
CA VAL A 91 -4.73 -5.11 -17.90
C VAL A 91 -5.20 -3.67 -17.98
N VAL A 92 -4.74 -2.84 -17.06
CA VAL A 92 -4.95 -1.39 -17.10
C VAL A 92 -3.59 -0.72 -17.24
N GLU A 93 -3.38 -0.03 -18.36
CA GLU A 93 -2.14 0.66 -18.68
C GLU A 93 -2.30 2.17 -18.60
N TRP A 94 -1.41 2.80 -17.84
CA TRP A 94 -1.31 4.23 -17.67
C TRP A 94 0.03 4.74 -18.20
N PHE A 95 -0.03 5.64 -19.18
CA PHE A 95 1.11 6.46 -19.56
C PHE A 95 1.27 7.55 -18.51
N VAL A 96 2.46 7.67 -17.94
CA VAL A 96 2.72 8.50 -16.76
C VAL A 96 3.67 9.62 -17.12
N GLU A 97 3.14 10.81 -17.39
CA GLU A 97 4.01 11.94 -17.72
C GLU A 97 4.65 12.55 -16.45
N PRO A 98 5.91 12.99 -16.52
CA PRO A 98 6.59 13.67 -15.42
C PRO A 98 5.87 14.94 -15.00
N ILE A 99 5.75 15.15 -13.69
CA ILE A 99 5.10 16.33 -13.11
C ILE A 99 5.84 17.62 -13.46
N ALA A 100 7.14 17.56 -13.80
CA ALA A 100 7.93 18.71 -14.24
C ALA A 100 7.34 19.38 -15.50
N TYR A 101 6.61 18.66 -16.35
CA TYR A 101 5.90 19.24 -17.49
C TYR A 101 4.62 20.02 -17.09
N TYR A 102 4.24 19.97 -15.81
CA TYR A 102 3.01 20.55 -15.26
C TYR A 102 3.27 21.35 -13.96
N PRO A 103 4.08 22.43 -14.01
CA PRO A 103 4.50 23.19 -12.82
C PRO A 103 3.35 23.81 -12.02
N GLU A 104 2.19 24.02 -12.65
CA GLU A 104 1.00 24.65 -12.07
C GLU A 104 0.06 23.65 -11.36
N LYS A 105 0.32 22.33 -11.38
CA LYS A 105 -0.73 21.32 -11.12
C LYS A 105 -0.31 20.18 -10.19
N THR A 106 -1.17 19.89 -9.21
CA THR A 106 -1.04 18.79 -8.24
C THR A 106 -1.41 17.46 -8.92
N ALA A 107 -0.44 16.57 -9.09
CA ALA A 107 -0.60 15.29 -9.78
C ALA A 107 -1.81 14.47 -9.32
N VAL A 108 -2.84 14.27 -10.16
CA VAL A 108 -3.84 13.20 -10.03
C VAL A 108 -4.48 12.94 -11.40
N TRP A 109 -4.61 11.66 -11.76
CA TRP A 109 -4.75 11.24 -13.15
C TRP A 109 -5.66 10.01 -13.32
N ILE A 110 -6.89 10.05 -12.78
CA ILE A 110 -7.95 9.10 -13.15
C ILE A 110 -9.33 9.76 -12.99
N ASP A 111 -10.31 9.41 -13.81
CA ASP A 111 -11.71 9.77 -13.53
C ASP A 111 -12.39 8.74 -12.60
N GLU A 112 -11.90 7.49 -12.61
CA GLU A 112 -12.45 6.39 -11.81
C GLU A 112 -11.37 5.58 -11.08
N PRO A 113 -11.52 5.34 -9.76
CA PRO A 113 -10.57 4.54 -8.98
C PRO A 113 -10.43 3.11 -9.49
N LEU A 114 -9.18 2.64 -9.57
CA LEU A 114 -8.90 1.24 -9.80
C LEU A 114 -8.92 0.50 -8.48
N VAL A 115 -9.59 -0.64 -8.47
CA VAL A 115 -9.74 -1.48 -7.28
C VAL A 115 -9.11 -2.83 -7.60
N PHE A 116 -8.13 -3.22 -6.79
CA PHE A 116 -7.37 -4.46 -6.92
C PHE A 116 -7.46 -5.29 -5.64
N ARG A 117 -7.65 -6.59 -5.80
CA ARG A 117 -7.62 -7.61 -4.76
C ARG A 117 -6.25 -8.27 -4.73
N ALA A 118 -6.06 -9.19 -3.78
CA ALA A 118 -4.86 -10.02 -3.75
C ALA A 118 -4.63 -10.76 -5.08
N GLY A 119 -3.36 -10.87 -5.46
CA GLY A 119 -2.94 -11.53 -6.70
C GLY A 119 -2.79 -10.60 -7.91
N PHE A 120 -3.07 -9.31 -7.78
CA PHE A 120 -2.70 -8.35 -8.83
C PHE A 120 -1.17 -8.16 -8.89
N SER A 121 -0.68 -7.68 -10.02
CA SER A 121 0.71 -7.26 -10.20
C SER A 121 0.81 -5.88 -10.81
N ILE A 122 1.91 -5.20 -10.52
CA ILE A 122 2.30 -3.93 -11.13
C ILE A 122 3.47 -4.23 -12.05
N GLU A 123 3.41 -3.78 -13.29
CA GLU A 123 4.52 -3.89 -14.24
C GLU A 123 4.96 -2.47 -14.63
N THR A 124 6.26 -2.22 -14.56
CA THR A 124 6.85 -0.93 -14.90
C THR A 124 7.80 -1.05 -16.08
N HIS A 125 7.82 -0.01 -16.90
CA HIS A 125 8.69 0.09 -18.06
C HIS A 125 9.35 1.46 -18.12
N THR A 126 10.64 1.50 -18.44
CA THR A 126 11.40 2.73 -18.66
C THR A 126 11.99 2.76 -20.05
N THR A 127 12.08 3.95 -20.63
CA THR A 127 12.77 4.21 -21.90
C THR A 127 14.26 4.55 -21.70
N SER A 128 14.74 4.60 -20.45
CA SER A 128 16.15 4.89 -20.15
C SER A 128 17.06 3.78 -20.69
N SER A 129 18.17 4.17 -21.29
CA SER A 129 19.25 3.27 -21.70
C SER A 129 20.23 2.95 -20.56
N GLU A 130 20.08 3.59 -19.39
CA GLU A 130 20.92 3.35 -18.23
C GLU A 130 20.45 2.12 -17.43
N GLN A 131 21.39 1.43 -16.77
CA GLN A 131 21.04 0.37 -15.83
C GLN A 131 20.45 1.00 -14.55
N ARG A 132 19.12 0.98 -14.47
CA ARG A 132 18.35 1.41 -13.31
C ARG A 132 17.63 0.19 -12.72
N ASP A 133 17.31 0.23 -11.42
CA ASP A 133 16.55 -0.82 -10.74
C ASP A 133 15.13 -0.38 -10.35
N ARG A 134 14.81 0.91 -10.54
CA ARG A 134 13.55 1.55 -10.14
C ARG A 134 13.26 2.82 -10.94
N VAL A 135 12.03 3.29 -10.84
CA VAL A 135 11.56 4.59 -11.33
C VAL A 135 10.94 5.40 -10.20
N TYR A 136 11.13 6.71 -10.24
CA TYR A 136 10.56 7.65 -9.25
C TYR A 136 9.09 8.00 -9.55
N GLY A 137 8.27 6.95 -9.64
CA GLY A 137 6.82 7.05 -9.72
C GLY A 137 6.14 6.28 -8.58
N TRP A 138 4.97 6.73 -8.15
CA TRP A 138 4.22 6.09 -7.08
C TRP A 138 2.70 6.13 -7.31
N PRO A 139 2.00 4.97 -7.21
CA PRO A 139 0.54 4.96 -7.22
C PRO A 139 0.00 5.61 -5.96
N LEU A 140 -0.89 6.59 -6.13
CA LEU A 140 -1.62 7.20 -5.03
C LEU A 140 -2.86 6.37 -4.75
N GLY A 141 -3.07 5.98 -3.49
CA GLY A 141 -4.12 5.02 -3.19
C GLY A 141 -4.42 4.85 -1.72
N PHE A 142 -5.37 3.96 -1.44
CA PHE A 142 -5.65 3.41 -0.13
C PHE A 142 -5.44 1.90 -0.13
N ALA A 143 -4.93 1.36 0.97
CA ALA A 143 -4.84 -0.07 1.23
C ALA A 143 -5.83 -0.46 2.33
N VAL A 144 -6.55 -1.56 2.11
CA VAL A 144 -7.36 -2.22 3.13
C VAL A 144 -6.55 -3.39 3.66
N VAL A 145 -6.18 -3.31 4.93
CA VAL A 145 -5.31 -4.28 5.58
C VAL A 145 -6.11 -4.98 6.67
N PRO A 146 -6.18 -6.33 6.66
CA PRO A 146 -6.85 -7.06 7.74
C PRO A 146 -6.26 -6.66 9.08
N ARG A 147 -7.12 -6.52 10.08
CA ARG A 147 -6.63 -6.36 11.45
C ARG A 147 -5.85 -7.62 11.79
N GLN A 148 -4.60 -7.48 12.22
CA GLN A 148 -3.93 -8.58 12.89
C GLN A 148 -4.87 -9.06 14.00
N PRO A 149 -5.04 -10.39 14.19
CA PRO A 149 -5.73 -10.87 15.37
C PRO A 149 -5.06 -10.24 16.59
N PRO A 150 -5.82 -9.80 17.62
CA PRO A 150 -5.21 -9.29 18.83
C PRO A 150 -4.18 -10.31 19.29
N GLN A 151 -2.94 -9.85 19.52
CA GLN A 151 -1.90 -10.75 20.01
C GLN A 151 -2.48 -11.49 21.23
N PRO A 152 -2.35 -12.82 21.31
CA PRO A 152 -2.78 -13.54 22.49
C PRO A 152 -2.14 -12.85 23.69
N VAL A 153 -2.99 -12.35 24.60
CA VAL A 153 -2.54 -11.68 25.81
C VAL A 153 -1.59 -12.64 26.49
N ARG A 154 -0.29 -12.33 26.51
CA ARG A 154 0.68 -13.13 27.27
C ARG A 154 0.10 -13.24 28.67
N PRO A 155 -0.16 -14.46 29.19
CA PRO A 155 -0.70 -14.58 30.52
C PRO A 155 0.27 -13.88 31.47
N VAL A 156 -0.23 -12.86 32.17
CA VAL A 156 0.50 -12.17 33.23
C VAL A 156 1.03 -13.26 34.14
N GLY A 157 2.36 -13.37 34.22
CA GLY A 157 3.04 -14.44 34.94
C GLY A 157 2.36 -14.67 36.28
N ARG A 158 1.97 -15.93 36.53
CA ARG A 158 1.40 -16.37 37.81
C ARG A 158 2.19 -15.72 38.94
N ARG A 159 1.49 -14.92 39.75
CA ARG A 159 1.92 -14.49 41.08
C ARG A 159 2.56 -15.68 41.80
N ARG A 160 3.88 -15.65 41.99
CA ARG A 160 4.56 -16.52 42.97
C ARG A 160 4.38 -15.86 44.33
N GLY A 161 3.19 -16.06 44.90
CA GLY A 161 2.87 -15.65 46.26
C GLY A 161 2.99 -16.84 47.22
N ALA A 162 3.92 -16.71 48.17
CA ALA A 162 3.92 -17.28 49.51
C ALA A 162 4.01 -18.82 49.70
N LYS A 163 5.19 -19.25 50.18
CA LYS A 163 5.31 -20.01 51.45
C LYS A 163 6.75 -19.93 51.97
N GLY A 164 7.08 -18.80 52.59
CA GLY A 164 8.24 -18.64 53.47
C GLY A 164 7.71 -18.21 54.83
N ALA A 165 7.39 -19.17 55.69
CA ALA A 165 7.07 -18.92 57.09
C ALA A 165 7.33 -20.19 57.93
N LYS A 166 8.44 -20.15 58.69
CA LYS A 166 8.76 -20.77 60.00
C LYS A 166 8.63 -22.31 60.11
N THR A 167 9.55 -23.05 60.71
CA THR A 167 10.12 -22.90 62.07
C THR A 167 11.44 -23.69 62.14
N GLY A 168 12.51 -23.05 62.63
CA GLY A 168 13.66 -23.75 63.18
C GLY A 168 13.49 -23.80 64.69
N GLU A 169 13.25 -24.99 65.23
CA GLU A 169 13.44 -25.35 66.64
C GLU A 169 13.32 -26.88 66.74
N SER A 170 14.40 -27.54 67.15
CA SER A 170 14.37 -28.90 67.68
C SER A 170 15.52 -29.01 68.68
N PRO A 171 15.23 -29.32 69.96
CA PRO A 171 16.23 -29.61 70.97
C PRO A 171 16.56 -31.10 70.95
N SER A 172 17.83 -31.45 71.12
CA SER A 172 18.33 -32.70 71.71
C SER A 172 19.81 -32.54 72.01
#